data_AF-A0A523EAL7-F1
#
_entry.id   AF-A0A523EAL7-F1
#
_cell.length_a   1.000
_cell.length_b   1.000
_cell.length_c   1.000
_cell.angle_alpha   90.00
_cell.angle_beta   90.00
_cell.angle_gamma   90.00
#
_symmetry.space_group_name_H-M   'P 1'
#
loop_
_entity.id
_entity.type
_entity.pdbx_description
1 polymer ?
#
loop_
_entity_poly.entity_id
_entity_poly.type
_entity_poly.pdbx_seq_one_letter_code
_entity_poly.pdbx_strand_id
1 'polypeptide(L)' 'MGTVQINARIDGALKEAIEKYCKARGIVMNHFIEEALLDRLEELEDIEELKKIRHEPTQPLAEVLAELKLDGKI' A
#
# COMPACT_ATOMS: atom_id res chain seq x y z
N MET A 1 -21.38 -10.91 1.36
CA MET A 1 -21.11 -9.56 0.85
C MET A 1 -21.36 -9.58 -0.65
N GLY A 2 -22.00 -8.54 -1.21
CA GLY A 2 -22.36 -8.51 -2.63
C GLY A 2 -21.17 -8.19 -3.53
N THR A 3 -21.13 -8.77 -4.73
CA THR A 3 -20.15 -8.41 -5.75
C THR A 3 -20.63 -7.17 -6.51
N VAL A 4 -19.70 -6.24 -6.79
CA VAL A 4 -19.97 -5.02 -7.56
C VAL A 4 -19.13 -5.06 -8.83
N GLN A 5 -19.71 -4.65 -9.96
CA GLN A 5 -19.01 -4.61 -11.24
C GLN A 5 -18.27 -3.29 -11.44
N ILE A 6 -17.02 -3.37 -11.89
CA ILE A 6 -16.23 -2.22 -12.32
C ILE A 6 -16.18 -2.24 -13.85
N ASN A 7 -16.52 -1.11 -14.48
CA ASN A 7 -16.42 -0.93 -15.92
C ASN A 7 -15.34 0.11 -16.23
N ALA A 8 -14.31 -0.29 -16.97
CA ALA A 8 -13.23 0.59 -17.39
C ALA A 8 -12.86 0.32 -18.86
N ARG A 9 -12.47 1.38 -19.58
CA ARG A 9 -11.85 1.23 -20.90
C ARG A 9 -10.34 1.10 -20.70
N ILE A 10 -9.77 0.02 -21.21
CA ILE A 10 -8.33 -0.24 -21.17
C ILE A 10 -7.81 -0.44 -22.59
N ASP A 11 -6.51 -0.25 -22.75
CA ASP A 11 -5.83 -0.53 -24.01
C ASP A 11 -5.92 -2.03 -24.37
N GLY A 12 -6.09 -2.32 -25.67
CA GLY A 12 -6.26 -3.68 -26.16
C GLY A 12 -5.02 -4.56 -25.95
N ALA A 13 -3.83 -3.99 -26.12
CA ALA A 13 -2.58 -4.72 -25.90
C ALA A 13 -2.38 -5.04 -24.41
N LEU A 14 -2.80 -4.13 -23.52
CA LEU A 14 -2.79 -4.39 -22.08
C LEU A 14 -3.72 -5.56 -21.72
N LYS A 15 -4.95 -5.59 -22.26
CA LYS A 15 -5.87 -6.72 -22.05
C LYS A 15 -5.25 -8.06 -22.47
N GLU A 16 -4.64 -8.11 -23.65
CA GLU A 16 -3.98 -9.33 -24.14
C GLU A 16 -2.81 -9.76 -23.25
N ALA A 17 -2.01 -8.81 -22.77
CA ALA A 17 -0.89 -9.10 -21.89
C ALA A 17 -1.38 -9.72 -20.56
N ILE A 18 -2.43 -9.15 -19.97
CA ILE A 18 -3.01 -9.68 -18.74
C ILE A 18 -3.62 -11.07 -18.99
N GLU A 19 -4.32 -11.28 -20.10
CA GLU A 19 -4.90 -12.59 -20.44
C GLU A 19 -3.83 -13.68 -20.57
N LYS A 20 -2.73 -13.38 -21.26
CA LYS A 20 -1.60 -14.30 -21.41
C LYS A 20 -0.96 -14.63 -20.06
N TYR A 21 -0.76 -13.62 -19.22
CA TYR A 21 -0.19 -13.78 -17.88
C TYR A 21 -1.08 -14.65 -16.97
N CYS A 22 -2.36 -14.31 -16.87
CA CYS A 22 -3.34 -15.04 -16.07
C CYS A 22 -3.47 -16.49 -16.53
N LYS A 23 -3.53 -16.72 -17.85
CA LYS A 23 -3.59 -18.07 -18.42
C LYS A 23 -2.34 -18.90 -18.12
N ALA A 24 -1.15 -18.30 -18.22
CA ALA A 24 0.11 -19.00 -17.96
C ALA A 24 0.26 -19.43 -16.50
N ARG A 25 -0.36 -18.70 -15.56
CA ARG A 25 -0.27 -18.98 -14.11
C ARG A 25 -1.52 -19.63 -13.51
N GLY A 26 -2.56 -19.88 -14.32
CA GLY A 26 -3.83 -20.43 -13.84
C GLY A 26 -4.61 -19.50 -12.92
N ILE A 27 -4.42 -18.18 -13.06
CA ILE A 27 -5.05 -17.16 -12.22
C ILE A 27 -6.32 -16.64 -12.90
N VAL A 28 -7.38 -16.43 -12.12
CA VAL A 28 -8.61 -15.81 -12.62
C VAL A 28 -8.38 -14.30 -12.82
N MET A 29 -8.69 -13.80 -14.01
CA MET A 29 -8.52 -12.40 -14.39
C MET A 29 -9.08 -11.41 -13.35
N ASN A 30 -10.30 -11.65 -12.87
CA ASN A 30 -10.93 -10.77 -11.89
C ASN A 30 -10.15 -10.71 -10.58
N HIS A 31 -9.64 -11.85 -10.11
CA HIS A 31 -8.83 -11.90 -8.90
C HIS A 31 -7.51 -11.16 -9.08
N PHE A 32 -6.85 -11.34 -10.23
CA PHE A 32 -5.64 -10.58 -10.56
C PHE A 32 -5.87 -9.06 -10.57
N ILE A 33 -6.99 -8.60 -11.14
CA ILE A 33 -7.34 -7.18 -11.16
C ILE A 33 -7.66 -6.69 -9.74
N GLU A 34 -8.37 -7.47 -8.94
CA GLU A 34 -8.71 -7.14 -7.55
C GLU A 34 -7.45 -6.99 -6.70
N GLU A 35 -6.53 -7.96 -6.75
CA GLU A 35 -5.24 -7.89 -6.04
C GLU A 35 -4.42 -6.68 -6.49
N ALA A 36 -4.27 -6.47 -7.81
CA ALA A 36 -3.49 -5.35 -8.32
C ALA A 36 -4.08 -3.98 -7.93
N LEU A 37 -5.41 -3.88 -7.77
CA LEU A 37 -6.05 -2.66 -7.28
C LEU A 37 -5.85 -2.48 -5.77
N LEU A 38 -5.94 -3.55 -4.97
CA LEU A 38 -5.69 -3.51 -3.54
C LEU A 38 -4.24 -3.11 -3.25
N ASP A 39 -3.27 -3.79 -3.85
CA ASP A 39 -1.84 -3.48 -3.71
C ASP A 39 -1.58 -2.00 -4.02
N ARG A 40 -2.20 -1.48 -5.09
CA ARG A 40 -2.01 -0.08 -5.48
C ARG A 40 -2.66 0.90 -4.50
N LEU A 41 -3.78 0.55 -3.88
CA LEU A 41 -4.41 1.39 -2.86
C LEU A 41 -3.58 1.41 -1.58
N GLU A 42 -3.09 0.25 -1.14
CA GLU A 42 -2.21 0.14 0.03
C GLU A 42 -0.94 0.99 -0.15
N GLU A 43 -0.29 0.92 -1.32
CA GLU A 43 0.87 1.77 -1.63
C GLU A 43 0.56 3.28 -1.53
N LEU A 44 -0.64 3.69 -1.95
CA LEU A 44 -1.05 5.09 -1.89
C LEU A 44 -1.32 5.53 -0.45
N GLU A 45 -1.94 4.67 0.36
CA GLU A 45 -2.17 4.90 1.79
C GLU A 45 -0.85 5.04 2.56
N ASP A 46 0.12 4.15 2.30
CA ASP A 46 1.46 4.21 2.89
C ASP A 46 2.16 5.55 2.58
N ILE A 47 2.08 6.02 1.34
CA ILE A 47 2.66 7.32 0.94
C ILE A 47 2.01 8.47 1.72
N GLU A 48 0.69 8.41 1.94
CA GLU A 48 -0.03 9.40 2.71
C GLU A 48 0.34 9.36 4.19
N GLU A 49 0.54 8.18 4.77
CA GLU A 49 0.99 8.01 6.15
C GLU A 49 2.41 8.56 6.35
N LEU A 50 3.33 8.27 5.44
CA LEU A 50 4.69 8.85 5.47
C LEU A 50 4.68 10.39 5.44
N LYS A 51 3.74 11.00 4.71
CA LYS A 51 3.58 12.46 4.74
C LYS A 51 3.13 12.94 6.10
N LYS A 52 2.21 12.23 6.77
CA LYS A 52 1.76 12.58 8.13
C LYS A 52 2.91 12.50 9.13
N ILE A 53 3.66 11.39 9.14
CA ILE A 53 4.80 11.19 10.04
C ILE A 53 5.85 12.30 9.88
N ARG A 54 6.14 12.73 8.64
CA ARG A 54 7.09 13.82 8.39
C ARG A 54 6.67 15.18 8.96
N HIS A 55 5.40 15.35 9.29
CA HIS A 55 4.87 16.57 9.89
C HIS A 55 4.54 16.41 11.37
N GLU A 56 4.87 15.26 11.99
CA GLU A 56 4.69 15.08 13.41
C GLU A 56 5.66 15.97 14.22
N PRO A 57 5.22 16.49 15.37
CA PRO A 57 6.10 17.22 16.26
C PRO A 57 7.23 16.30 16.74
N THR A 58 8.46 16.73 16.54
CA THR A 58 9.64 16.01 17.04
C THR A 58 9.96 16.42 18.46
N GLN A 59 10.38 15.47 19.30
CA GLN A 59 10.89 15.73 20.65
C GLN A 59 12.42 15.52 20.71
N PRO A 60 13.18 16.34 21.45
CA PRO A 60 14.62 16.14 21.63
C PRO A 60 14.94 14.78 22.25
N LEU A 61 15.96 14.09 21.73
CA LEU A 61 16.39 12.78 22.26
C LEU A 61 16.72 12.81 23.76
N ALA A 62 17.25 13.92 24.27
CA ALA A 62 17.57 14.08 25.69
C ALA A 62 16.31 14.03 26.59
N GLU A 63 15.19 14.57 26.12
CA GLU A 63 13.92 14.53 26.86
C GLU A 63 13.35 13.10 26.87
N VAL A 64 13.39 12.42 25.71
CA VAL A 64 12.96 11.02 25.59
C VAL A 64 13.81 10.10 26.49
N LEU A 65 15.14 10.31 26.53
CA LEU A 65 16.02 9.53 27.41
C LEU A 65 15.75 9.78 28.90
N ALA A 66 15.42 11.01 29.28
CA ALA A 66 15.06 11.34 30.65
C ALA A 66 13.71 10.73 31.06
N GLU A 67 12.70 10.77 30.17
CA GLU A 67 11.40 10.11 30.39
C GLU A 67 11.55 8.59 30.57
N LEU A 68 12.40 7.97 29.75
CA LEU A 68 12.68 6.53 29.81
C LEU A 68 13.66 6.12 30.91
N LYS A 69 14.23 7.08 31.67
CA LYS A 69 15.27 6.85 32.69
C LYS A 69 16.50 6.13 32.16
N LEU A 70 16.84 6.40 30.90
CA LEU A 70 18.00 5.86 30.19
C LEU A 70 19.11 6.91 30.02
N ASP A 71 18.98 8.08 30.64
CA ASP A 71 19.93 9.19 30.57
C ASP A 71 21.23 8.93 31.35
N GLY A 72 21.39 7.73 31.94
CA GLY A 72 22.64 7.29 32.57
C GLY A 72 23.00 8.06 33.84
N LYS A 73 22.11 8.93 34.33
CA LYS A 73 22.24 9.58 35.63
C LYS A 73 21.77 8.60 36.70
N ILE A 74 22.74 8.09 37.47
CA ILE A 74 22.52 7.37 38.73
C ILE A 74 21.98 8.36 39.77
#